data_AF-A0AAE9BG07-F1
#
_entry.id   AF-A0AAE9BG07-F1
#
_cell.length_a   1.000
_cell.length_b   1.000
_cell.length_c   1.000
_cell.angle_alpha   90.00
_cell.angle_beta   90.00
_cell.angle_gamma   90.00
#
_symmetry.space_group_name_H-M   'P 1'
#
loop_
_entity.id
_entity.type
_entity.pdbx_description
1 polymer ?
#
loop_
_entity_poly.entity_id
_entity_poly.type
_entity_poly.pdbx_seq_one_letter_code
_entity_poly.pdbx_strand_id
1 'polypeptide(L)'
;MATVTRWWALTLIACGLLTGCGLTQTVTDGTVSITKSIFYKKIKTLHLDFTPRTAINADGAQTPLATMVRVYQLKDRKNIDAADYQTLLRKADTVLKEDELASKELLVMPGGSVTLNMPMDEDAEFVAVVGLFNRPDMQDNRWRLVLSRDDLDPDTPRTIELGEGWLSLVPVKE
;
A
#
# COMPACT_ATOMS: atom_id res chain seq x y z
N MET A 1 -55.13 82.88 -1.70
CA MET A 1 -54.88 81.48 -1.30
C MET A 1 -53.36 81.30 -1.39
N ALA A 2 -52.52 81.46 -0.36
CA ALA A 2 -52.44 80.79 0.95
C ALA A 2 -52.68 79.28 0.78
N THR A 3 -51.69 78.38 0.94
CA THR A 3 -50.96 78.11 2.19
C THR A 3 -49.54 77.54 2.01
N VAL A 4 -48.75 77.68 3.07
CA VAL A 4 -47.41 77.14 3.38
C VAL A 4 -47.55 75.84 4.18
N THR A 5 -46.58 74.91 4.04
CA THR A 5 -46.04 73.97 5.07
C THR A 5 -44.95 73.14 4.37
N ARG A 6 -43.64 73.10 4.67
CA ARG A 6 -42.75 73.11 5.85
C ARG A 6 -42.82 71.88 6.78
N TRP A 7 -41.72 71.11 6.73
CA TRP A 7 -40.99 70.44 7.81
C TRP A 7 -41.28 68.99 8.27
N TRP A 8 -40.17 68.23 8.26
CA TRP A 8 -39.65 67.29 9.27
C TRP A 8 -40.31 65.90 9.39
N ALA A 9 -39.55 64.84 9.09
CA ALA A 9 -38.71 64.17 10.08
C ALA A 9 -37.91 63.01 9.45
N LEU A 10 -36.64 62.93 9.83
CA LEU A 10 -35.81 61.73 9.74
C LEU A 10 -36.48 60.57 10.50
N THR A 11 -36.54 59.39 9.88
CA THR A 11 -36.56 58.12 10.60
C THR A 11 -35.50 57.19 10.03
N LEU A 12 -34.39 57.17 10.74
CA LEU A 12 -33.41 56.08 10.77
C LEU A 12 -34.13 54.74 11.03
N ILE A 13 -33.96 53.78 10.14
CA ILE A 13 -34.11 52.36 10.46
C ILE A 13 -32.83 51.65 10.00
N ALA A 14 -31.97 51.42 10.97
CA ALA A 14 -30.87 50.47 10.91
C ALA A 14 -31.42 49.05 11.00
N CYS A 15 -30.94 48.13 10.16
CA CYS A 15 -30.92 46.71 10.47
C CYS A 15 -30.02 45.93 9.50
N GLY A 16 -29.09 45.16 10.06
CA GLY A 16 -28.56 43.95 9.42
C GLY A 16 -27.17 44.05 8.79
N LEU A 17 -26.14 44.16 9.61
CA LEU A 17 -24.86 43.49 9.33
C LEU A 17 -25.14 41.98 9.26
N LEU A 18 -25.47 41.47 8.08
CA LEU A 18 -25.35 40.04 7.80
C LEU A 18 -23.87 39.78 7.54
N THR A 19 -23.14 39.58 8.64
CA THR A 19 -21.99 38.68 8.67
C THR A 19 -22.46 37.33 8.14
N GLY A 20 -22.37 37.13 6.82
CA GLY A 20 -22.47 35.81 6.24
C GLY A 20 -21.32 34.99 6.83
N CYS A 21 -21.64 34.07 7.74
CA CYS A 21 -20.73 33.01 8.12
C CYS A 21 -20.29 32.32 6.84
N GLY A 22 -19.03 32.53 6.44
CA GLY A 22 -18.41 31.77 5.38
C GLY A 22 -18.40 30.31 5.80
N LEU A 23 -19.37 29.54 5.30
CA LEU A 23 -19.22 28.11 5.16
C LEU A 23 -18.18 27.91 4.05
N THR A 24 -16.90 28.00 4.40
CA THR A 24 -15.86 27.33 3.64
C THR A 24 -16.09 25.84 3.89
N GLN A 25 -17.10 25.27 3.23
CA GLN A 25 -17.19 23.84 3.11
C GLN A 25 -15.99 23.43 2.25
N THR A 26 -14.92 23.02 2.94
CA THR A 26 -13.88 22.16 2.40
C THR A 26 -14.58 20.91 1.89
N VAL A 27 -15.02 20.95 0.64
CA VAL A 27 -15.42 19.78 -0.14
C VAL A 27 -14.26 19.51 -1.09
N THR A 28 -13.09 19.18 -0.55
CA THR A 28 -11.91 18.90 -1.37
C THR A 28 -11.72 17.40 -1.61
N ASP A 29 -12.40 16.53 -0.84
CA ASP A 29 -12.21 15.07 -0.95
C ASP A 29 -13.26 14.35 -1.82
N GLY A 30 -14.38 15.00 -2.13
CA GLY A 30 -15.48 14.37 -2.88
C GLY A 30 -15.23 14.24 -4.38
N THR A 31 -14.56 15.22 -5.01
CA THR A 31 -14.49 15.32 -6.47
C THR A 31 -13.26 14.61 -7.07
N VAL A 32 -12.14 14.51 -6.34
CA VAL A 32 -10.93 13.82 -6.81
C VAL A 32 -11.10 12.28 -6.80
N SER A 33 -11.98 11.78 -5.94
CA SER A 33 -12.27 10.34 -5.82
C SER A 33 -13.03 9.77 -7.04
N ILE A 34 -13.92 10.57 -7.65
CA ILE A 34 -14.83 10.09 -8.70
C ILE A 34 -14.12 9.93 -10.06
N THR A 35 -13.06 10.70 -10.33
CA THR A 35 -12.30 10.56 -11.59
C THR A 35 -11.27 9.42 -11.56
N LYS A 36 -10.69 9.08 -10.39
CA LYS A 36 -9.77 7.94 -10.27
C LYS A 36 -10.50 6.59 -10.19
N SER A 37 -11.68 6.55 -9.59
CA SER A 37 -12.46 5.32 -9.33
C SER A 37 -12.98 4.62 -10.59
N ILE A 38 -13.13 5.32 -11.72
CA ILE A 38 -13.73 4.77 -12.94
C ILE A 38 -12.66 4.11 -13.85
N PHE A 39 -11.39 4.46 -13.66
CA PHE A 39 -10.29 3.98 -14.49
C PHE A 39 -9.26 3.12 -13.74
N TYR A 40 -9.24 3.12 -12.42
CA TYR A 40 -8.27 2.35 -11.63
C TYR A 40 -8.94 1.41 -10.63
N LYS A 41 -8.51 0.14 -10.66
CA LYS A 41 -8.90 -0.92 -9.74
C LYS A 41 -8.46 -0.54 -8.31
N LYS A 42 -9.39 -0.15 -7.44
CA LYS A 42 -9.05 0.25 -6.07
C LYS A 42 -8.73 -0.99 -5.22
N ILE A 43 -7.45 -1.32 -5.09
CA ILE A 43 -6.96 -2.33 -4.16
C ILE A 43 -7.06 -1.77 -2.73
N LYS A 44 -8.04 -2.24 -1.96
CA LYS A 44 -8.24 -1.85 -0.54
C LYS A 44 -7.59 -2.84 0.44
N THR A 45 -7.50 -4.09 0.04
CA THR A 45 -6.90 -5.17 0.81
C THR A 45 -5.87 -5.83 -0.07
N LEU A 46 -4.67 -6.02 0.47
CA LEU A 46 -3.62 -6.81 -0.15
C LEU A 46 -3.88 -8.28 0.18
N HIS A 47 -4.11 -9.07 -0.87
CA HIS A 47 -4.34 -10.51 -0.81
C HIS A 47 -3.14 -11.26 -1.40
N LEU A 48 -2.37 -11.95 -0.57
CA LEU A 48 -1.23 -12.77 -0.99
C LEU A 48 -1.33 -14.17 -0.41
N ASP A 49 -1.08 -15.18 -1.24
CA ASP A 49 -0.96 -16.57 -0.80
C ASP A 49 0.48 -17.04 -0.95
N PHE A 50 1.00 -17.72 0.07
CA PHE A 50 2.34 -18.26 0.11
C PHE A 50 2.28 -19.77 0.10
N THR A 51 2.86 -20.38 -0.93
CA THR A 51 2.83 -21.83 -1.16
C THR A 51 4.25 -22.40 -1.14
N PRO A 52 4.62 -23.20 -0.12
CA PRO A 52 5.95 -23.79 -0.06
C PRO A 52 6.07 -24.99 -1.02
N ARG A 53 7.17 -25.05 -1.77
CA ARG A 53 7.62 -26.31 -2.41
C ARG A 53 8.15 -27.27 -1.36
N THR A 54 8.27 -28.54 -1.73
CA THR A 54 8.75 -29.62 -0.84
C THR A 54 10.12 -29.31 -0.23
N ALA A 55 11.04 -28.73 -1.00
CA ALA A 55 12.38 -28.37 -0.58
C ALA A 55 12.53 -26.89 -0.18
N ILE A 56 11.48 -26.29 0.41
CA ILE A 56 11.53 -24.88 0.84
C ILE A 56 12.73 -24.64 1.78
N ASN A 57 13.51 -23.60 1.47
CA ASN A 57 14.61 -23.12 2.32
C ASN A 57 15.54 -24.24 2.81
N ALA A 58 15.84 -25.20 1.94
CA ALA A 58 16.54 -26.41 2.35
C ALA A 58 17.97 -26.11 2.80
N ASP A 59 18.44 -26.81 3.83
CA ASP A 59 19.81 -26.70 4.31
C ASP A 59 20.80 -27.51 3.44
N GLY A 60 22.07 -27.56 3.87
CA GLY A 60 23.10 -28.34 3.17
C GLY A 60 22.82 -29.84 3.07
N ALA A 61 21.93 -30.36 3.92
CA ALA A 61 21.48 -31.75 3.91
C ALA A 61 20.13 -31.95 3.19
N GLN A 62 19.63 -30.93 2.49
CA GLN A 62 18.33 -30.92 1.82
C GLN A 62 17.13 -31.07 2.77
N THR A 63 17.30 -30.69 4.04
CA THR A 63 16.20 -30.65 5.01
C THR A 63 15.40 -29.36 4.82
N PRO A 64 14.09 -29.41 4.52
CA PRO A 64 13.27 -28.22 4.38
C PRO A 64 13.15 -27.46 5.70
N LEU A 65 13.26 -26.13 5.67
CA LEU A 65 13.19 -25.29 6.85
C LEU A 65 12.02 -24.29 6.78
N ALA A 66 11.53 -23.88 7.94
CA ALA A 66 10.60 -22.76 8.02
C ALA A 66 11.26 -21.49 7.47
N THR A 67 10.48 -20.67 6.77
CA THR A 67 10.97 -19.48 6.08
C THR A 67 10.23 -18.26 6.54
N MET A 68 10.96 -17.28 7.06
CA MET A 68 10.39 -15.97 7.36
C MET A 68 10.25 -15.19 6.05
N VAL A 69 9.07 -14.64 5.82
CA VAL A 69 8.78 -13.73 4.70
C VAL A 69 8.41 -12.38 5.26
N ARG A 70 9.02 -11.33 4.71
CA ARG A 70 8.69 -9.94 4.99
C ARG A 70 7.97 -9.33 3.80
N VAL A 71 6.81 -8.75 4.05
CA VAL A 71 6.01 -8.04 3.05
C VAL A 71 6.02 -6.56 3.41
N TYR A 72 6.37 -5.72 2.44
CA TYR A 72 6.41 -4.27 2.58
C TYR A 72 5.49 -3.63 1.55
N GLN A 73 4.72 -2.63 1.98
CA GLN A 73 4.05 -1.69 1.10
C GLN A 73 4.91 -0.44 0.99
N LEU A 74 5.23 -0.02 -0.23
CA LEU A 74 6.22 1.01 -0.50
C LEU A 74 5.65 2.09 -1.44
N LYS A 75 6.07 3.34 -1.22
CA LYS A 75 5.84 4.46 -2.13
C LYS A 75 6.73 4.41 -3.37
N ASP A 76 7.99 4.00 -3.18
CA ASP A 76 9.00 3.91 -4.24
C ASP A 76 9.75 2.56 -4.11
N ARG A 77 10.19 2.02 -5.25
CA ARG A 77 10.92 0.74 -5.33
C ARG A 77 12.45 0.89 -5.36
N LYS A 78 12.98 2.10 -5.46
CA LYS A 78 14.42 2.35 -5.66
C LYS A 78 15.29 1.73 -4.57
N ASN A 79 14.94 1.92 -3.30
CA ASN A 79 15.74 1.42 -2.19
C ASN A 79 15.64 -0.11 -2.03
N ILE A 80 14.44 -0.69 -2.23
CA ILE A 80 14.27 -2.15 -2.20
C ILE A 80 15.01 -2.85 -3.34
N ASP A 81 15.05 -2.24 -4.53
CA ASP A 81 15.76 -2.78 -5.69
C ASP A 81 17.28 -2.65 -5.55
N ALA A 82 17.77 -1.54 -4.98
CA ALA A 82 19.20 -1.28 -4.82
C ALA A 82 19.84 -2.06 -3.66
N ALA A 83 19.07 -2.40 -2.62
CA ALA A 83 19.58 -3.10 -1.45
C ALA A 83 19.95 -4.56 -1.78
N ASP A 84 21.07 -5.03 -1.21
CA ASP A 84 21.42 -6.44 -1.25
C ASP A 84 20.69 -7.25 -0.17
N TYR A 85 20.82 -8.58 -0.24
CA TYR A 85 20.17 -9.49 0.70
C TYR A 85 20.58 -9.23 2.15
N GLN A 86 21.87 -9.00 2.42
CA GLN A 86 22.38 -8.80 3.78
C GLN A 86 21.85 -7.50 4.39
N THR A 87 21.70 -6.47 3.56
CA THR A 87 21.13 -5.19 3.94
C THR A 87 19.66 -5.35 4.31
N LEU A 88 18.85 -6.02 3.49
CA LEU A 88 17.43 -6.24 3.81
C LEU A 88 17.22 -7.23 4.96
N LEU A 89 18.12 -8.19 5.14
CA LEU A 89 18.07 -9.10 6.29
C LEU A 89 18.26 -8.36 7.62
N ARG A 90 19.23 -7.44 7.68
CA ARG A 90 19.71 -6.85 8.95
C ARG A 90 19.28 -5.40 9.19
N LYS A 91 18.95 -4.66 8.13
CA LYS A 91 18.79 -3.20 8.14
C LYS A 91 17.61 -2.70 7.28
N ALA A 92 16.65 -3.56 6.95
CA ALA A 92 15.48 -3.17 6.15
C ALA A 92 14.78 -1.93 6.71
N ASP A 93 14.48 -1.90 8.01
CA ASP A 93 13.79 -0.79 8.68
C ASP A 93 14.52 0.55 8.56
N THR A 94 15.84 0.52 8.33
CA THR A 94 16.63 1.73 8.11
C THR A 94 16.66 2.12 6.64
N VAL A 95 16.85 1.15 5.74
CA VAL A 95 17.02 1.40 4.31
C VAL A 95 15.71 1.71 3.61
N LEU A 96 14.60 1.15 4.09
CA LEU A 96 13.27 1.33 3.52
C LEU A 96 12.45 2.41 4.24
N LYS A 97 12.99 3.02 5.31
CA LYS A 97 12.26 3.91 6.22
C LYS A 97 11.45 5.02 5.52
N GLU A 98 12.04 5.64 4.50
CA GLU A 98 11.42 6.78 3.80
C GLU A 98 10.34 6.34 2.81
N ASP A 99 10.40 5.08 2.34
CA ASP A 99 9.48 4.53 1.34
C ASP A 99 8.40 3.64 1.95
N GLU A 100 8.65 3.03 3.11
CA GLU A 100 7.76 2.09 3.79
C GLU A 100 6.51 2.79 4.33
N LEU A 101 5.36 2.24 3.96
CA LEU A 101 4.05 2.63 4.46
C LEU A 101 3.53 1.65 5.52
N ALA A 102 3.73 0.37 5.25
CA ALA A 102 3.32 -0.71 6.13
C ALA A 102 4.19 -1.95 5.86
N SER A 103 4.34 -2.78 6.90
CA SER A 103 5.00 -4.08 6.76
C SER A 103 4.31 -5.18 7.55
N LYS A 104 4.55 -6.41 7.13
CA LYS A 104 4.11 -7.61 7.83
C LYS A 104 5.15 -8.71 7.69
N GLU A 105 5.43 -9.38 8.80
CA GLU A 105 6.24 -10.61 8.82
C GLU A 105 5.33 -11.83 9.00
N LEU A 106 5.65 -12.92 8.31
CA LEU A 106 4.96 -14.20 8.45
C LEU A 106 5.93 -15.37 8.27
N LEU A 107 5.66 -16.46 8.98
CA LEU A 107 6.45 -17.69 8.90
C LEU A 107 5.73 -18.71 8.02
N VAL A 108 6.38 -19.16 6.95
CA VAL A 108 5.89 -20.23 6.08
C VAL A 108 6.54 -21.55 6.50
N MET A 109 5.72 -22.52 6.90
CA MET A 109 6.19 -23.84 7.32
C MET A 109 6.34 -24.77 6.11
N PRO A 110 7.29 -25.73 6.10
CA PRO A 110 7.32 -26.77 5.08
C PRO A 110 5.97 -27.50 4.95
N GLY A 111 5.43 -27.56 3.74
CA GLY A 111 4.12 -28.16 3.47
C GLY A 111 2.90 -27.37 3.96
N GLY A 112 3.09 -26.24 4.64
CA GLY A 112 2.02 -25.37 5.16
C GLY A 112 1.89 -24.08 4.37
N SER A 113 0.83 -23.94 3.58
CA SER A 113 0.52 -22.68 2.89
C SER A 113 0.00 -21.64 3.87
N VAL A 114 0.28 -20.36 3.61
CA VAL A 114 -0.13 -19.24 4.46
C VAL A 114 -0.76 -18.15 3.59
N THR A 115 -1.88 -17.60 4.03
CA THR A 115 -2.52 -16.44 3.39
C THR A 115 -2.25 -15.19 4.22
N LEU A 116 -1.88 -14.11 3.54
CA LEU A 116 -1.80 -12.76 4.09
C LEU A 116 -2.93 -11.91 3.53
N ASN A 117 -3.74 -11.39 4.45
CA ASN A 117 -4.70 -10.33 4.17
C ASN A 117 -4.35 -9.14 5.06
N MET A 118 -4.05 -7.99 4.46
CA MET A 118 -3.81 -6.75 5.19
C MET A 118 -4.41 -5.54 4.45
N PRO A 119 -4.80 -4.48 5.17
CA PRO A 119 -5.19 -3.23 4.51
C PRO A 119 -4.08 -2.75 3.57
N MET A 120 -4.45 -2.33 2.38
CA MET A 120 -3.55 -1.70 1.41
C MET A 120 -3.59 -0.19 1.65
N ASP A 121 -2.41 0.40 1.87
CA ASP A 121 -2.26 1.84 1.99
C ASP A 121 -2.63 2.51 0.65
N GLU A 122 -3.26 3.69 0.74
CA GLU A 122 -3.70 4.40 -0.46
C GLU A 122 -2.52 4.93 -1.27
N ASP A 123 -1.40 5.25 -0.61
CA ASP A 123 -0.17 5.77 -1.22
C ASP A 123 0.80 4.65 -1.67
N ALA A 124 0.48 3.38 -1.41
CA ALA A 124 1.35 2.27 -1.79
C ALA A 124 1.28 2.02 -3.30
N GLU A 125 2.41 2.21 -3.98
CA GLU A 125 2.57 1.93 -5.41
C GLU A 125 3.18 0.54 -5.65
N PHE A 126 3.96 0.05 -4.68
CA PHE A 126 4.66 -1.22 -4.76
C PHE A 126 4.42 -2.10 -3.53
N VAL A 127 4.43 -3.41 -3.75
CA VAL A 127 4.49 -4.42 -2.71
C VAL A 127 5.74 -5.25 -2.90
N ALA A 128 6.66 -5.15 -1.94
CA ALA A 128 7.86 -5.97 -1.93
C ALA A 128 7.66 -7.20 -1.03
N VAL A 129 8.08 -8.36 -1.50
CA VAL A 129 8.06 -9.62 -0.78
C VAL A 129 9.48 -10.15 -0.71
N VAL A 130 10.01 -10.31 0.49
CA VAL A 130 11.40 -10.72 0.74
C VAL A 130 11.40 -12.02 1.53
N GLY A 131 11.94 -13.09 0.94
CA GLY A 131 12.12 -14.37 1.60
C GLY A 131 13.48 -14.42 2.28
N LEU A 132 13.50 -14.68 3.59
CA LEU A 132 14.73 -14.79 4.36
C LEU A 132 15.24 -16.24 4.34
N PHE A 133 15.84 -16.61 3.22
CA PHE A 133 16.40 -17.95 2.98
C PHE A 133 17.79 -18.12 3.62
N ASN A 134 18.11 -19.35 3.99
CA ASN A 134 19.43 -19.77 4.43
C ASN A 134 20.45 -19.72 3.28
N ARG A 135 20.00 -20.06 2.06
CA ARG A 135 20.80 -20.07 0.83
C ARG A 135 20.05 -19.36 -0.30
N PRO A 136 19.97 -18.01 -0.26
CA PRO A 136 19.22 -17.26 -1.25
C PRO A 136 19.85 -17.35 -2.65
N ASP A 137 19.01 -17.32 -3.67
CA ASP A 137 19.43 -17.21 -5.08
C ASP A 137 19.89 -15.77 -5.39
N MET A 138 21.15 -15.50 -5.06
CA MET A 138 21.80 -14.20 -5.26
C MET A 138 22.14 -13.91 -6.73
N GLN A 139 22.18 -14.94 -7.58
CA GLN A 139 22.58 -14.79 -8.98
C GLN A 139 21.47 -14.08 -9.76
N ASP A 140 20.23 -14.53 -9.59
CA ASP A 140 19.06 -13.97 -10.27
C ASP A 140 18.22 -13.07 -9.36
N ASN A 141 18.67 -12.82 -8.13
CA ASN A 141 17.97 -12.05 -7.08
C ASN A 141 16.53 -12.52 -6.81
N ARG A 142 16.28 -13.82 -6.98
CA ARG A 142 14.94 -14.39 -6.85
C ARG A 142 14.48 -14.54 -5.40
N TRP A 143 15.31 -14.22 -4.42
CA TRP A 143 14.93 -14.17 -3.00
C TRP A 143 13.97 -13.02 -2.68
N ARG A 144 13.75 -12.08 -3.61
CA ARG A 144 12.74 -11.01 -3.50
C ARG A 144 11.83 -10.95 -4.73
N LEU A 145 10.63 -10.41 -4.54
CA LEU A 145 9.70 -9.98 -5.58
C LEU A 145 9.25 -8.55 -5.28
N VAL A 146 9.04 -7.75 -6.33
CA VAL A 146 8.45 -6.41 -6.22
C VAL A 146 7.31 -6.33 -7.22
N LEU A 147 6.09 -6.25 -6.70
CA LEU A 147 4.86 -6.16 -7.46
C LEU A 147 4.42 -4.70 -7.52
N SER A 148 4.04 -4.23 -8.70
CA SER A 148 3.33 -2.95 -8.83
C SER A 148 1.87 -3.12 -8.40
N ARG A 149 1.18 -2.01 -8.15
CA ARG A 149 -0.25 -2.03 -7.84
C ARG A 149 -1.10 -2.68 -8.94
N ASP A 150 -0.67 -2.58 -10.21
CA ASP A 150 -1.36 -3.16 -11.36
C ASP A 150 -1.24 -4.70 -11.42
N ASP A 151 -0.22 -5.26 -10.76
CA ASP A 151 -0.07 -6.70 -10.61
C ASP A 151 -1.06 -7.30 -9.59
N LEU A 152 -1.81 -6.48 -8.86
CA LEU A 152 -2.68 -6.92 -7.78
C LEU A 152 -4.16 -7.01 -8.20
N ASP A 153 -4.89 -7.85 -7.49
CA ASP A 153 -6.33 -8.02 -7.66
C ASP A 153 -7.05 -7.74 -6.33
N PRO A 154 -8.18 -7.01 -6.34
CA PRO A 154 -8.90 -6.59 -5.14
C PRO A 154 -9.60 -7.75 -4.46
N ASP A 155 -9.89 -8.83 -5.19
CA ASP A 155 -10.71 -9.95 -4.70
C ASP A 155 -9.93 -11.28 -4.76
N THR A 156 -8.95 -11.39 -5.66
CA THR A 156 -8.19 -12.62 -5.91
C THR A 156 -6.77 -12.51 -5.35
N PRO A 157 -6.31 -13.45 -4.53
CA PRO A 157 -4.94 -13.43 -4.03
C PRO A 157 -3.92 -13.69 -5.16
N ARG A 158 -2.79 -12.98 -5.11
CA ARG A 158 -1.61 -13.37 -5.89
C ARG A 158 -0.86 -14.47 -5.14
N THR A 159 -0.69 -15.62 -5.78
CA THR A 159 0.06 -16.74 -5.21
C THR A 159 1.55 -16.58 -5.47
N ILE A 160 2.33 -16.66 -4.41
CA ILE A 160 3.79 -16.65 -4.38
C ILE A 160 4.24 -18.03 -3.93
N GLU A 161 5.07 -18.63 -4.75
CA GLU A 161 5.68 -19.92 -4.47
C GLU A 161 7.07 -19.73 -3.86
N LEU A 162 7.36 -20.52 -2.83
CA LEU A 162 8.64 -20.51 -2.13
C LEU A 162 9.42 -21.79 -2.44
N GLY A 163 10.59 -21.64 -3.04
CA GLY A 163 11.52 -22.72 -3.32
C GLY A 163 12.67 -22.83 -2.30
N GLU A 164 13.77 -23.44 -2.74
CA GLU A 164 14.97 -23.67 -1.90
C GLU A 164 15.67 -22.36 -1.50
N GLY A 165 15.65 -21.35 -2.38
CA GLY A 165 16.29 -20.05 -2.13
C GLY A 165 15.66 -18.90 -2.89
N TRP A 166 14.44 -19.11 -3.40
CA TRP A 166 13.79 -18.22 -4.35
C TRP A 166 12.30 -18.13 -4.10
N LEU A 167 11.74 -17.03 -4.59
CA LEU A 167 10.32 -16.74 -4.72
C LEU A 167 9.95 -16.74 -6.21
N SER A 168 8.71 -17.13 -6.50
CA SER A 168 8.16 -17.01 -7.84
C SER A 168 6.70 -16.61 -7.76
N LEU A 169 6.33 -15.61 -8.54
CA LEU A 169 4.94 -15.21 -8.69
C LEU A 169 4.26 -16.18 -9.66
N VAL A 170 3.22 -16.88 -9.18
CA VAL A 170 2.46 -17.79 -10.03
C VAL A 170 1.66 -16.97 -11.06
N PRO A 171 1.72 -17.32 -12.35
CA PRO A 171 0.89 -16.69 -13.37
C PRO A 171 -0.60 -16.90 -13.08
N VAL A 172 -1.40 -15.86 -13.28
CA VAL A 172 -2.86 -15.99 -13.25
C VAL A 172 -3.28 -16.72 -14.54
N LYS A 173 -4.08 -17.79 -14.43
CA LYS A 173 -4.63 -18.45 -15.63
C LYS A 173 -5.70 -17.56 -16.23
N GLU A 174 -5.60 -17.28 -17.52
CA GLU A 174 -6.62 -16.59 -18.32
C GLU A 174 -7.90 -17.42 -18.46
#